data_AF-A0A962IMX0-F1
#
_entry.id   AF-A0A962IMX0-F1
#
_cell.length_a   1.000
_cell.length_b   1.000
_cell.length_c   1.000
_cell.angle_alpha   90.00
_cell.angle_beta   90.00
_cell.angle_gamma   90.00
#
_symmetry.space_group_name_H-M   'P 1'
#
loop_
_entity.id
_entity.type
_entity.pdbx_description
1 polymer ?
#
loop_
_entity_poly.entity_id
_entity_poly.type
_entity_poly.pdbx_seq_one_letter_code
_entity_poly.pdbx_strand_id
1 'polypeptide(L)'
;CPQEIEIYLAQAGFDTRLVLSDSPWVQAVAIKPGAGTDPLAVDAQLATHRERIVYGPGWTEFFDRLMHVIFEGQHPQALLTELHQRAAAGSAEATMFATWLRGFWKLTEAQFGPVPEAA
;
A
#
# COMPACT_ATOMS: atom_id res chain seq x y z
N CYS A 1 11.06 -4.97 -12.79
CA CYS A 1 11.41 -4.25 -14.04
C CYS A 1 10.14 -3.57 -14.56
N PRO A 2 10.06 -2.24 -14.77
CA PRO A 2 8.81 -1.58 -15.19
C PRO A 2 8.19 -2.17 -16.46
N GLN A 3 9.04 -2.55 -17.42
CA GLN A 3 8.66 -3.18 -18.68
C GLN A 3 7.93 -4.52 -18.47
N GLU A 4 8.28 -5.25 -17.42
CA GLU A 4 7.61 -6.51 -17.08
C GLU A 4 6.15 -6.28 -16.66
N ILE A 5 5.90 -5.23 -15.88
CA ILE A 5 4.54 -4.84 -15.46
C ILE A 5 3.71 -4.42 -16.67
N GLU A 6 4.28 -3.63 -17.58
CA GLU A 6 3.61 -3.22 -18.81
C GLU A 6 3.24 -4.43 -19.69
N ILE A 7 4.16 -5.40 -19.83
CA ILE A 7 3.91 -6.64 -20.56
C ILE A 7 2.79 -7.44 -19.90
N TYR A 8 2.81 -7.62 -18.58
CA TYR A 8 1.75 -8.35 -17.87
C TYR A 8 0.38 -7.72 -18.05
N LEU A 9 0.27 -6.40 -17.92
CA LEU A 9 -0.98 -5.66 -18.11
C LEU A 9 -1.50 -5.80 -19.55
N ALA A 10 -0.63 -5.65 -20.54
CA ALA A 10 -0.99 -5.83 -21.95
C ALA A 10 -1.49 -7.24 -22.25
N GLN A 11 -0.80 -8.28 -21.74
CA GLN A 11 -1.20 -9.68 -21.93
C GLN A 11 -2.52 -10.02 -21.22
N ALA A 12 -2.82 -9.36 -20.09
CA ALA A 12 -4.11 -9.45 -19.42
C ALA A 12 -5.21 -8.60 -20.11
N GLY A 13 -4.86 -7.93 -21.21
CA GLY A 13 -5.75 -7.12 -22.04
C GLY A 13 -6.20 -5.84 -21.34
N PHE A 14 -5.32 -5.19 -20.61
CA PHE A 14 -5.52 -3.86 -20.03
C PHE A 14 -4.76 -2.80 -20.83
N ASP A 15 -5.33 -1.59 -20.87
CA ASP A 15 -4.64 -0.40 -21.37
C ASP A 15 -3.96 0.30 -20.20
N THR A 16 -2.64 0.26 -20.16
CA THR A 16 -1.84 0.96 -19.15
C THR A 16 -1.98 2.48 -19.32
N ARG A 17 -2.32 3.19 -18.24
CA ARG A 17 -2.49 4.66 -18.23
C ARG A 17 -1.38 5.38 -17.49
N LEU A 18 -0.83 4.74 -16.46
CA LEU A 18 0.23 5.30 -15.62
C LEU A 18 1.19 4.20 -15.20
N VAL A 19 2.49 4.49 -15.28
CA VAL A 19 3.55 3.70 -14.66
C VAL A 19 4.43 4.65 -13.85
N LEU A 20 4.64 4.30 -12.59
CA LEU A 20 5.49 4.99 -11.63
C LEU A 20 6.61 4.03 -11.28
N SER A 21 7.81 4.32 -11.79
CA SER A 21 9.00 3.48 -11.62
C SER A 21 10.13 4.19 -10.89
N ASP A 22 9.89 5.44 -10.50
CA ASP A 22 10.79 6.33 -9.75
C ASP A 22 10.62 6.20 -8.22
N SER A 23 9.75 5.28 -7.76
CA SER A 23 9.56 4.95 -6.36
C SER A 23 10.21 3.60 -6.01
N PRO A 24 10.32 3.24 -4.71
CA PRO A 24 10.91 1.97 -4.30
C PRO A 24 10.18 0.73 -4.86
N TRP A 25 8.94 0.89 -5.32
CA TRP A 25 8.10 -0.18 -5.86
C TRP A 25 7.46 0.28 -7.16
N VAL A 26 7.54 -0.53 -8.22
CA VAL A 26 6.83 -0.18 -9.46
C VAL A 26 5.32 -0.21 -9.22
N GLN A 27 4.66 0.90 -9.51
CA GLN A 27 3.21 1.02 -9.43
C GLN A 27 2.66 1.33 -10.81
N ALA A 28 1.54 0.70 -11.17
CA ALA A 28 0.88 0.94 -12.44
C ALA A 28 -0.63 1.05 -12.26
N VAL A 29 -1.24 1.91 -13.06
CA VAL A 29 -2.70 1.99 -13.21
C VAL A 29 -3.05 1.66 -14.64
N ALA A 30 -4.00 0.76 -14.80
CA ALA A 30 -4.49 0.32 -16.10
C ALA A 30 -6.01 0.18 -16.09
N ILE A 31 -6.61 0.35 -17.27
CA ILE A 31 -8.05 0.25 -17.47
C ILE A 31 -8.37 -0.97 -18.32
N LYS A 32 -9.53 -1.59 -18.07
CA LYS A 32 -10.03 -2.66 -18.93
C LYS A 32 -10.82 -2.03 -20.09
N PRO A 33 -10.45 -2.26 -21.35
CA PRO A 33 -11.22 -1.77 -22.49
C PRO A 33 -12.68 -2.26 -22.43
N GLY A 34 -13.63 -1.39 -22.78
CA GLY A 34 -15.06 -1.72 -22.77
C GLY A 34 -15.73 -1.70 -21.40
N ALA A 35 -15.02 -1.39 -20.31
CA ALA A 35 -15.59 -1.27 -18.96
C ALA A 35 -16.42 0.02 -18.73
N GLY A 36 -16.81 0.73 -19.78
CA GLY A 36 -17.55 1.99 -19.69
C GLY A 36 -16.77 3.15 -19.07
N THR A 37 -15.46 3.00 -18.92
CA THR A 37 -14.57 4.03 -18.37
C THR A 37 -13.99 4.87 -19.51
N ASP A 38 -14.12 6.19 -19.42
CA ASP A 38 -13.49 7.13 -20.37
C ASP A 38 -11.98 7.27 -20.06
N PRO A 39 -11.09 6.85 -20.97
CA PRO A 39 -9.64 6.94 -20.76
C PRO A 39 -9.15 8.36 -20.49
N LEU A 40 -9.74 9.38 -21.11
CA LEU A 40 -9.31 10.77 -20.94
C LEU A 40 -9.68 11.31 -19.56
N ALA A 41 -10.86 10.96 -19.05
CA ALA A 41 -11.26 11.30 -17.69
C ALA A 41 -10.34 10.63 -16.65
N VAL A 42 -9.93 9.38 -16.89
CA VAL A 42 -8.97 8.67 -16.04
C VAL A 42 -7.62 9.37 -16.04
N ASP A 43 -7.07 9.73 -17.20
CA ASP A 43 -5.79 10.42 -17.28
C ASP A 43 -5.79 11.74 -16.50
N ALA A 44 -6.87 12.51 -16.59
CA ALA A 44 -7.03 13.75 -15.85
C ALA A 44 -7.06 13.53 -14.32
N GLN A 45 -7.74 12.48 -13.87
CA GLN A 45 -7.75 12.09 -12.45
C GLN A 45 -6.36 11.62 -11.98
N LEU A 46 -5.67 10.82 -12.80
CA LEU A 46 -4.33 10.32 -12.49
C LEU A 46 -3.31 11.45 -12.39
N ALA A 47 -3.39 12.45 -13.27
CA ALA A 47 -2.56 13.65 -13.17
C ALA A 47 -2.80 14.39 -11.84
N THR A 48 -4.05 14.51 -11.41
CA THR A 48 -4.43 15.19 -10.15
C THR A 48 -4.00 14.41 -8.90
N HIS A 49 -3.94 13.09 -8.98
CA HIS A 49 -3.70 12.22 -7.82
C HIS A 49 -2.34 11.51 -7.84
N ARG A 50 -1.45 11.84 -8.79
CA ARG A 50 -0.15 11.18 -8.95
C ARG A 50 0.62 11.06 -7.64
N GLU A 51 0.73 12.14 -6.87
CA GLU A 51 1.46 12.17 -5.60
C GLU A 51 0.84 11.29 -4.51
N ARG A 52 -0.46 11.01 -4.59
CA ARG A 52 -1.15 10.09 -3.68
C ARG A 52 -1.00 8.63 -4.08
N ILE A 53 -0.74 8.37 -5.36
CA ILE A 53 -0.53 7.04 -5.91
C ILE A 53 0.90 6.61 -5.64
N VAL A 54 1.88 7.50 -5.83
CA VAL A 54 3.30 7.21 -5.55
C VAL A 54 3.47 6.97 -4.04
N TYR A 55 3.75 5.73 -3.67
CA TYR A 55 4.20 5.46 -2.29
C TYR A 55 5.60 6.03 -2.09
N GLY A 56 5.77 6.74 -0.99
CA GLY A 56 7.03 7.28 -0.53
C GLY A 56 7.91 6.24 0.19
N PRO A 57 9.07 6.68 0.71
CA PRO A 57 10.01 5.79 1.39
C PRO A 57 9.44 5.07 2.62
N GLY A 58 8.41 5.63 3.26
CA GLY A 58 7.77 5.04 4.44
C GLY A 58 7.13 3.68 4.15
N TRP A 59 6.72 3.42 2.90
CA TRP A 59 6.19 2.12 2.52
C TRP A 59 7.18 0.98 2.77
N THR A 60 8.41 1.08 2.27
CA THR A 60 9.42 0.04 2.44
C THR A 60 9.82 -0.10 3.91
N GLU A 61 9.98 1.03 4.61
CA GLU A 61 10.29 1.05 6.03
C GLU A 61 9.25 0.29 6.87
N PHE A 62 7.97 0.58 6.67
CA PHE A 62 6.90 -0.08 7.42
C PHE A 62 6.70 -1.53 7.00
N PHE A 63 6.91 -1.86 5.73
CA PHE A 63 6.86 -3.23 5.24
C PHE A 63 7.93 -4.10 5.91
N ASP A 64 9.19 -3.68 5.91
CA ASP A 64 10.29 -4.43 6.51
C ASP A 64 10.03 -4.68 8.01
N ARG A 65 9.55 -3.66 8.71
CA ARG A 65 9.20 -3.77 10.13
C ARG A 65 8.01 -4.69 10.40
N LEU A 66 7.02 -4.69 9.52
CA LEU A 66 5.93 -5.63 9.58
C LEU A 66 6.42 -7.07 9.38
N MET A 67 7.44 -7.31 8.54
CA MET A 67 8.00 -8.65 8.34
C MET A 67 8.66 -9.18 9.62
N HIS A 68 9.33 -8.35 10.41
CA HIS A 68 9.87 -8.74 11.72
C HIS A 68 8.76 -9.15 12.71
N VAL A 69 7.61 -8.47 12.68
CA VAL A 69 6.44 -8.87 13.48
C VAL A 69 5.90 -10.22 13.02
N ILE A 70 5.68 -10.39 11.72
CA ILE A 70 5.04 -11.58 11.15
C ILE A 70 5.91 -12.82 11.26
N PHE A 71 7.20 -12.71 10.94
CA PHE A 71 8.08 -13.88 10.79
C PHE A 71 9.04 -14.10 11.95
N GLU A 72 9.41 -13.05 12.69
CA GLU A 72 10.35 -13.16 13.81
C GLU A 72 9.66 -13.11 15.18
N GLY A 73 8.33 -12.99 15.19
CA GLY A 73 7.52 -13.03 16.41
C GLY A 73 7.66 -11.79 17.29
N GLN A 74 8.11 -10.66 16.73
CA GLN A 74 8.14 -9.39 17.47
C GLN A 74 6.72 -8.95 17.82
N HIS A 75 6.53 -8.47 19.06
CA HIS A 75 5.21 -8.06 19.51
C HIS A 75 4.71 -6.83 18.71
N PRO A 76 3.48 -6.86 18.15
CA PRO A 76 2.98 -5.83 17.22
C PRO A 76 2.78 -4.44 17.85
N GLN A 77 2.68 -4.36 19.18
CA GLN A 77 2.34 -3.11 19.89
C GLN A 77 3.27 -1.94 19.58
N ALA A 78 4.59 -2.14 19.61
CA ALA A 78 5.54 -1.03 19.41
C ALA A 78 5.39 -0.43 18.00
N LEU A 79 5.27 -1.28 16.98
CA LEU A 79 5.02 -0.85 15.61
C LEU A 79 3.65 -0.18 15.47
N LEU A 80 2.60 -0.72 16.11
CA LEU A 80 1.26 -0.12 16.05
C LEU A 80 1.21 1.29 16.66
N THR A 81 1.87 1.50 17.80
CA THR A 81 1.97 2.81 18.44
C THR A 81 2.64 3.83 17.53
N GLU A 82 3.74 3.45 16.89
CA GLU A 82 4.44 4.36 15.98
C GLU A 82 3.61 4.66 14.73
N LEU A 83 2.99 3.64 14.13
CA LEU A 83 2.13 3.84 12.96
C LEU A 83 0.98 4.79 13.27
N HIS A 84 0.36 4.71 14.45
CA HIS A 84 -0.65 5.69 14.88
C HIS A 84 -0.08 7.11 15.01
N GLN A 85 1.12 7.28 15.56
CA GLN A 85 1.77 8.59 15.67
C GLN A 85 2.05 9.20 14.28
N ARG A 86 2.57 8.38 13.35
CA ARG A 86 2.87 8.80 11.98
C ARG A 86 1.61 9.08 11.17
N ALA A 87 0.54 8.30 11.38
CA ALA A 87 -0.76 8.54 10.80
C ALA A 87 -1.36 9.87 11.28
N ALA A 88 -1.28 10.17 12.58
CA ALA A 88 -1.70 11.46 13.14
C ALA A 88 -0.90 12.64 12.57
N ALA A 89 0.37 12.42 12.20
CA ALA A 89 1.20 13.40 11.50
C ALA A 89 0.91 13.51 9.98
N GLY A 90 -0.10 12.80 9.46
CA GLY A 90 -0.56 12.89 8.07
C GLY A 90 -0.01 11.82 7.12
N SER A 91 0.69 10.79 7.62
CA SER A 91 1.16 9.68 6.77
C SER A 91 0.01 8.74 6.37
N ALA A 92 -0.36 8.76 5.09
CA ALA A 92 -1.35 7.83 4.53
C ALA A 92 -0.87 6.36 4.59
N GLU A 93 0.43 6.14 4.35
CA GLU A 93 1.05 4.81 4.45
C GLU A 93 0.93 4.25 5.86
N ALA A 94 1.23 5.06 6.89
CA ALA A 94 1.12 4.63 8.27
C ALA A 94 -0.32 4.24 8.65
N THR A 95 -1.32 4.94 8.11
CA THR A 95 -2.74 4.58 8.31
C THR A 95 -3.05 3.19 7.72
N MET A 96 -2.57 2.94 6.51
CA MET A 96 -2.76 1.66 5.83
C MET A 96 -2.05 0.52 6.56
N PHE A 97 -0.79 0.70 6.94
CA PHE A 97 -0.01 -0.29 7.69
C PHE A 97 -0.57 -0.54 9.09
N ALA A 98 -1.09 0.49 9.78
CA ALA A 98 -1.78 0.30 11.06
C ALA A 98 -3.01 -0.61 10.90
N THR A 99 -3.79 -0.39 9.83
CA THR A 99 -4.95 -1.23 9.52
C THR A 99 -4.54 -2.68 9.25
N TRP A 100 -3.50 -2.89 8.45
CA TRP A 100 -2.98 -4.23 8.16
C TRP A 100 -2.47 -4.91 9.44
N LEU A 101 -1.62 -4.23 10.22
CA LEU A 101 -1.06 -4.78 11.46
C LEU A 101 -2.14 -5.16 12.48
N ARG A 102 -3.21 -4.35 12.60
CA ARG A 102 -4.36 -4.71 13.43
C ARG A 102 -5.07 -5.96 12.93
N GLY A 103 -5.24 -6.09 11.62
CA GLY A 103 -5.81 -7.29 11.00
C GLY A 103 -4.97 -8.53 11.29
N PHE A 104 -3.65 -8.44 11.12
CA PHE A 104 -2.72 -9.52 11.48
C PHE A 104 -2.83 -9.87 12.97
N TRP A 105 -2.76 -8.87 13.86
CA TRP A 105 -2.80 -9.09 15.31
C TRP A 105 -4.10 -9.82 15.73
N LYS A 106 -5.26 -9.43 15.18
CA LYS A 106 -6.53 -10.14 15.42
C LYS A 106 -6.47 -11.64 15.08
N LEU A 107 -5.73 -12.01 14.04
CA LEU A 107 -5.56 -13.41 13.64
C LEU A 107 -4.56 -14.16 14.54
N THR A 108 -3.74 -13.44 15.30
CA THR A 108 -2.68 -13.96 16.17
C THR A 108 -2.88 -13.60 17.65
N GLU A 109 -4.12 -13.35 18.09
CA GLU A 109 -4.43 -12.97 19.48
C GLU A 109 -3.99 -14.05 20.48
N ALA A 110 -4.03 -15.32 20.09
CA ALA A 110 -3.54 -16.41 20.94
C ALA A 110 -2.04 -16.28 21.29
N GLN A 111 -1.26 -15.59 20.45
CA GLN A 111 0.18 -15.38 20.65
C GLN A 111 0.48 -14.06 21.37
N PHE A 112 -0.21 -12.99 21.01
CA PHE A 112 0.13 -11.63 21.44
C PHE A 112 -0.93 -10.97 22.35
N GLY A 113 -1.98 -11.70 22.74
CA GLY A 113 -3.13 -11.14 23.44
C GLY A 113 -4.03 -10.29 22.54
N PRO A 114 -5.08 -9.67 23.10
CA PRO A 114 -6.05 -8.91 22.33
C PRO A 114 -5.44 -7.62 21.75
N VAL A 115 -5.96 -7.20 20.60
CA VAL A 115 -5.59 -5.90 20.02
C VAL A 115 -6.06 -4.77 20.95
N PRO A 116 -5.21 -3.77 21.25
CA PRO A 116 -5.63 -2.60 22.02
C PRO A 116 -6.82 -1.88 21.38
N GLU A 117 -7.77 -1.44 22.20
CA GLU A 117 -8.80 -0.52 21.74
C GLU A 117 -8.15 0.80 21.30
N ALA A 118 -8.70 1.40 20.23
CA ALA A 118 -8.18 2.70 19.77
C ALA A 118 -8.47 3.74 20.86
N ALA A 119 -7.43 4.41 21.36
CA ALA A 119 -7.55 5.58 22.22
C ALA A 119 -7.90 6.82 21.40
#